data_AF-H1VRP7-F1
#
_entry.id   AF-H1VRP7-F1
#
_cell.length_a   1.000
_cell.length_b   1.000
_cell.length_c   1.000
_cell.angle_alpha   90.00
_cell.angle_beta   90.00
_cell.angle_gamma   90.00
#
_symmetry.space_group_name_H-M   'P 1'
#
loop_
_entity.id
_entity.type
_entity.pdbx_description
1 polymer ?
#
loop_
_entity_poly.entity_id
_entity_poly.type
_entity_poly.pdbx_seq_one_letter_code
_entity_poly.pdbx_strand_id
1 'polypeptide(L)'
;MSGLATGTVNQSIDYLVTNKVCELLDEIADPDVTGWGVVASFMISFGLTYVAIILAYIFRLLPDSRYNSIDLDASQNLSPLRSDSFPLRLPEWHNTQGSRKETRIKRVRAFESFILAMSDQQLITGVALIIVTTYMTFSELSESFSVYSFQVATRLGYCSCIVHLCTISLLREHFDANKRLRDFRVILVSVFLVLLAVCMVISDSVTFRFNRRISVKCARENLKLVDPERPRYVKYSDELILVSNLVVLILVLLLGYLRRFLELYYPLARHDSNYWTALSLRPIFGQAVDQAYDNADKERRSSLKALLKQRGRGNPAPLHLTQWPLVFKIWFESVSTSFLWDIMWLTFYFVFGVAGLWKFYIYAHAEHAKMKPNFGQLVPLILVGLPFLAAWEAYSSTVTPAQPQSESSSTITPADNYQSNESQEVSSDSGGDEMVNFSDTRARNEGALKVVAKDLHISLKWLKISTWVYALALPVWALMFADVIPGAFYVSLVAGFLYLLVGLASWCSAAWTVISQ
;
A
#
# COMPACT_ATOMS: atom_id res chain seq x y z
N MET A 1 23.97 4.92 54.51
CA MET A 1 25.09 5.79 54.10
C MET A 1 25.65 5.23 52.80
N SER A 2 25.68 5.88 51.63
CA SER A 2 25.19 7.16 51.14
C SER A 2 25.34 7.08 49.61
N GLY A 3 24.29 7.42 48.85
CA GLY A 3 24.38 7.88 47.46
C GLY A 3 24.77 6.87 46.37
N LEU A 4 23.83 6.05 45.89
CA LEU A 4 23.88 5.55 44.52
C LEU A 4 23.26 6.61 43.60
N ALA A 5 24.11 7.27 42.82
CA ALA A 5 23.74 8.31 41.87
C ALA A 5 22.76 7.78 40.80
N THR A 6 21.51 8.22 40.88
CA THR A 6 20.45 8.09 39.86
C THR A 6 20.64 9.10 38.71
N GLY A 7 21.87 9.26 38.21
CA GLY A 7 22.25 10.47 37.47
C GLY A 7 22.74 10.33 36.01
N THR A 8 22.69 9.17 35.35
CA THR A 8 23.46 8.98 34.09
C THR A 8 22.70 8.47 32.87
N VAL A 9 21.36 8.39 32.89
CA VAL A 9 20.59 7.96 31.70
C VAL A 9 20.07 9.13 30.85
N ASN A 10 20.00 10.36 31.39
CA ASN A 10 19.42 11.52 30.68
C ASN A 10 20.36 12.31 29.75
N GLN A 11 21.68 12.11 29.77
CA GLN A 11 22.61 12.95 28.98
C GLN A 11 22.54 12.76 27.45
N SER A 12 21.76 11.79 26.95
CA SER A 12 21.65 11.51 25.50
C SER A 12 20.39 12.03 24.82
N ILE A 13 19.40 12.47 25.61
CA ILE A 13 18.12 13.01 25.16
C ILE A 13 18.11 14.48 25.55
N ASP A 14 17.69 15.36 24.65
CA ASP A 14 17.66 16.81 24.80
C ASP A 14 19.06 17.45 24.99
N TYR A 15 20.03 17.03 24.18
CA TYR A 15 21.42 17.52 24.24
C TYR A 15 21.54 19.03 23.94
N LEU A 16 20.64 19.61 23.15
CA LEU A 16 20.62 21.07 22.92
C LEU A 16 20.24 21.87 24.17
N VAL A 17 19.39 21.30 25.03
CA VAL A 17 19.08 21.89 26.34
C VAL A 17 20.29 21.78 27.26
N THR A 18 20.96 20.61 27.24
CA THR A 18 22.19 20.39 28.05
C THR A 18 23.29 21.38 27.66
N ASN A 19 23.41 21.70 26.37
CA ASN A 19 24.37 22.66 25.84
C ASN A 19 23.91 24.13 25.98
N LYS A 20 22.78 24.40 26.63
CA LYS A 20 22.18 25.73 26.81
C LYS A 20 21.89 26.48 25.50
N VAL A 21 21.61 25.75 24.43
CA VAL A 21 21.24 26.31 23.12
C VAL A 21 19.72 26.54 23.03
N CYS A 22 18.93 25.63 23.60
CA CYS A 22 17.47 25.70 23.62
C CYS A 22 16.92 25.64 25.05
N GLU A 23 15.75 26.24 25.25
CA GLU A 23 14.98 26.12 26.48
C GLU A 23 14.05 24.91 26.46
N LEU A 24 13.77 24.38 27.66
CA LEU A 24 12.86 23.26 27.85
C LEU A 24 11.41 23.77 27.86
N LEU A 25 10.50 23.08 27.17
CA LEU A 25 9.07 23.33 27.31
C LEU A 25 8.48 22.52 28.47
N ASP A 26 7.69 23.20 29.30
CA ASP A 26 6.91 22.58 30.36
C ASP A 26 5.76 21.73 29.80
N GLU A 27 5.11 22.22 28.72
CA GLU A 27 4.04 21.50 28.02
C GLU A 27 4.55 20.96 26.69
N ILE A 28 4.86 19.66 26.66
CA ILE A 28 5.41 19.00 25.47
C ILE A 28 4.35 18.38 24.56
N ALA A 29 3.10 18.25 25.01
CA ALA A 29 2.11 17.44 24.33
C ALA A 29 0.85 18.27 24.03
N ASP A 30 0.69 18.62 22.75
CA ASP A 30 -0.47 19.36 22.28
C ASP A 30 -1.70 18.44 22.27
N PRO A 31 -2.79 18.75 23.00
CA PRO A 31 -3.95 17.89 23.12
C PRO A 31 -4.74 17.72 21.81
N ASP A 32 -4.58 18.62 20.85
CA ASP A 32 -5.30 18.57 19.57
C ASP A 32 -4.54 17.75 18.50
N VAL A 33 -3.26 17.49 18.74
CA VAL A 33 -2.39 16.68 17.85
C VAL A 33 -2.04 15.34 18.49
N THR A 34 -1.58 15.36 19.74
CA THR A 34 -1.08 14.20 20.50
C THR A 34 -2.10 13.65 21.49
N GLY A 35 -3.28 14.28 21.55
CA GLY A 35 -4.38 13.84 22.39
C GLY A 35 -4.74 12.37 22.13
N TRP A 36 -5.04 11.65 23.20
CA TRP A 36 -5.31 10.22 23.16
C TRP A 36 -6.43 9.87 22.15
N GLY A 37 -7.47 10.70 22.05
CA GLY A 37 -8.58 10.49 21.13
C GLY A 37 -8.19 10.64 19.65
N VAL A 38 -7.32 11.61 19.33
CA VAL A 38 -6.78 11.83 17.98
C VAL A 38 -5.87 10.68 17.59
N VAL A 39 -4.91 10.33 18.45
CA VAL A 39 -3.99 9.21 18.21
C VAL A 39 -4.79 7.90 18.05
N ALA A 40 -5.76 7.66 18.95
CA ALA A 40 -6.60 6.47 18.89
C ALA A 40 -7.44 6.42 17.62
N SER A 41 -8.05 7.52 17.17
CA SER A 41 -8.89 7.52 15.96
C SER A 41 -8.09 7.17 14.71
N PHE A 42 -6.88 7.71 14.56
CA PHE A 42 -5.98 7.36 13.46
C PHE A 42 -5.53 5.90 13.53
N MET A 43 -5.14 5.43 14.72
CA MET A 43 -4.67 4.05 14.89
C MET A 43 -5.78 3.01 14.74
N ILE A 44 -6.99 3.29 15.24
CA ILE A 44 -8.16 2.43 15.06
C ILE A 44 -8.51 2.39 13.57
N SER A 45 -8.59 3.53 12.88
CA SER A 45 -8.89 3.55 11.44
C SER A 45 -7.84 2.79 10.62
N PHE A 46 -6.56 2.96 10.95
CA PHE A 46 -5.46 2.25 10.31
C PHE A 46 -5.56 0.73 10.52
N GLY A 47 -5.79 0.30 11.77
CA GLY A 47 -6.00 -1.11 12.11
C GLY A 47 -7.25 -1.70 11.47
N LEU A 48 -8.37 -0.99 11.50
CA LEU A 48 -9.62 -1.43 10.85
C LEU A 48 -9.46 -1.55 9.35
N THR A 49 -8.77 -0.62 8.68
CA THR A 49 -8.49 -0.72 7.24
C THR A 49 -7.71 -2.01 6.94
N TYR A 50 -6.63 -2.26 7.70
CA TYR A 50 -5.81 -3.45 7.53
C TYR A 50 -6.62 -4.74 7.75
N VAL A 51 -7.34 -4.82 8.87
CA VAL A 51 -8.20 -5.98 9.19
C VAL A 51 -9.26 -6.18 8.11
N ALA A 52 -9.92 -5.11 7.66
CA ALA A 52 -10.94 -5.19 6.62
C ALA A 52 -10.38 -5.74 5.30
N ILE A 53 -9.14 -5.42 4.93
CA ILE A 53 -8.46 -5.97 3.75
C ILE A 53 -8.22 -7.47 3.89
N ILE A 54 -7.73 -7.91 5.05
CA ILE A 54 -7.53 -9.33 5.33
C ILE A 54 -8.86 -10.09 5.29
N LEU A 55 -9.92 -9.53 5.90
CA LEU A 55 -11.27 -10.09 5.84
C LEU A 55 -11.79 -10.14 4.39
N ALA A 56 -11.60 -9.09 3.61
CA ALA A 56 -12.03 -9.06 2.21
C ALA A 56 -11.32 -10.12 1.36
N TYR A 57 -10.05 -10.38 1.64
CA TYR A 57 -9.31 -11.47 1.00
C TYR A 57 -9.83 -12.85 1.40
N ILE A 58 -10.02 -13.11 2.70
CA ILE A 58 -10.49 -14.40 3.23
C ILE A 58 -11.93 -14.70 2.78
N PHE A 59 -12.81 -13.70 2.81
CA PHE A 59 -14.24 -13.82 2.49
C PHE A 59 -14.58 -13.55 1.03
N ARG A 60 -13.59 -13.27 0.17
CA ARG A 60 -13.77 -12.98 -1.26
C ARG A 60 -14.74 -11.81 -1.54
N LEU A 61 -14.56 -10.72 -0.79
CA LEU A 61 -15.36 -9.49 -0.90
C LEU A 61 -14.82 -8.51 -1.97
N LEU A 62 -13.77 -8.88 -2.70
CA LEU A 62 -13.28 -8.12 -3.85
C LEU A 62 -13.89 -8.66 -5.16
N PRO A 63 -13.88 -7.86 -6.23
CA PRO A 63 -14.22 -8.31 -7.58
C PRO A 63 -13.37 -9.49 -8.04
N ASP A 64 -13.96 -10.39 -8.84
CA ASP A 64 -13.27 -11.61 -9.30
C ASP A 64 -12.04 -11.30 -10.17
N SER A 65 -11.99 -10.12 -10.80
CA SER A 65 -10.85 -9.59 -11.57
C SER A 65 -9.57 -9.48 -10.74
N ARG A 66 -9.68 -9.44 -9.40
CA ARG A 66 -8.56 -9.20 -8.48
C ARG A 66 -7.85 -10.46 -8.01
N TYR A 67 -8.50 -11.61 -8.09
CA TYR A 67 -7.94 -12.86 -7.64
C TYR A 67 -7.29 -13.59 -8.79
N ASN A 68 -6.03 -13.97 -8.63
CA ASN A 68 -5.37 -14.89 -9.53
C ASN A 68 -5.41 -16.33 -8.99
N SER A 69 -4.81 -17.27 -9.72
CA SER A 69 -4.79 -18.69 -9.33
C SER A 69 -4.12 -18.96 -7.98
N ILE A 70 -3.11 -18.16 -7.59
CA ILE A 70 -2.45 -18.23 -6.28
C ILE A 70 -3.38 -17.74 -5.19
N ASP A 71 -4.06 -16.62 -5.43
CA ASP A 71 -5.02 -16.06 -4.47
C ASP A 71 -6.20 -17.02 -4.22
N LEU A 72 -6.66 -17.72 -5.27
CA LEU A 72 -7.72 -18.70 -5.18
C LEU A 72 -7.30 -19.92 -4.35
N ASP A 73 -6.08 -20.43 -4.53
CA ASP A 73 -5.55 -21.56 -3.74
C ASP A 73 -5.27 -21.14 -2.29
N ALA A 74 -4.67 -19.96 -2.06
CA ALA A 74 -4.42 -19.43 -0.73
C ALA A 74 -5.72 -19.20 0.05
N SER A 75 -6.73 -18.57 -0.58
CA SER A 75 -8.06 -18.37 0.03
C SER A 75 -8.86 -19.65 0.21
N GLN A 76 -8.54 -20.74 -0.51
CA GLN A 76 -9.10 -22.07 -0.27
C GLN A 76 -8.43 -22.76 0.93
N ASN A 77 -7.11 -22.62 1.09
CA ASN A 77 -6.40 -23.16 2.26
C ASN A 77 -6.84 -22.46 3.56
N LEU A 78 -7.30 -21.20 3.47
CA LEU A 78 -7.89 -20.44 4.58
C LEU A 78 -9.40 -20.72 4.79
N SER A 79 -9.98 -21.69 4.05
CA SER A 79 -11.38 -22.12 4.24
C SER A 79 -11.79 -22.54 5.66
N PRO A 80 -10.94 -23.10 6.55
CA PRO A 80 -11.36 -23.36 7.93
C PRO A 80 -11.72 -22.08 8.70
N LEU A 81 -11.14 -20.92 8.35
CA LEU A 81 -11.53 -19.61 8.91
C LEU A 81 -12.88 -19.10 8.36
N ARG A 82 -13.36 -19.70 7.26
CA ARG A 82 -14.68 -19.42 6.66
C ARG A 82 -15.77 -20.33 7.24
N SER A 83 -15.42 -21.33 8.04
CA SER A 83 -16.37 -22.24 8.67
C SER A 83 -17.33 -21.50 9.62
N ASP A 84 -18.55 -22.03 9.77
CA ASP A 84 -19.70 -21.46 10.50
C ASP A 84 -19.48 -21.10 11.99
N SER A 85 -18.27 -21.31 12.49
CA SER A 85 -17.83 -21.08 13.87
C SER A 85 -17.20 -19.71 14.11
N PHE A 86 -16.96 -18.88 13.08
CA PHE A 86 -16.43 -17.52 13.27
C PHE A 86 -17.54 -16.55 13.76
N PRO A 87 -17.31 -15.77 14.85
CA PRO A 87 -18.36 -15.01 15.53
C PRO A 87 -18.91 -13.80 14.75
N LEU A 88 -18.28 -13.43 13.63
CA LEU A 88 -18.81 -12.41 12.72
C LEU A 88 -19.87 -13.03 11.80
N ARG A 89 -21.01 -13.41 12.37
CA ARG A 89 -22.19 -13.88 11.64
C ARG A 89 -22.69 -12.76 10.71
N LEU A 90 -22.31 -12.82 9.44
CA LEU A 90 -23.13 -12.21 8.39
C LEU A 90 -24.35 -13.11 8.22
N PRO A 91 -25.59 -12.59 8.26
CA PRO A 91 -26.80 -13.42 8.26
C PRO A 91 -26.81 -14.35 7.04
N GLU A 92 -27.01 -15.63 7.30
CA GLU A 92 -27.25 -16.65 6.28
C GLU A 92 -28.76 -16.88 6.23
N TRP A 93 -29.37 -16.57 5.08
CA TRP A 93 -30.80 -16.79 4.84
C TRP A 93 -31.04 -17.49 3.51
N HIS A 94 -32.20 -18.15 3.46
CA HIS A 94 -32.55 -19.35 2.71
C HIS A 94 -32.28 -19.38 1.20
N ASN A 95 -32.02 -20.61 0.73
CA ASN A 95 -31.58 -21.07 -0.57
C ASN A 95 -32.42 -20.64 -1.80
N THR A 96 -31.78 -19.86 -2.69
CA THR A 96 -31.82 -20.02 -4.16
C THR A 96 -30.52 -19.41 -4.73
N GLN A 97 -30.01 -19.93 -5.86
CA GLN A 97 -28.75 -19.45 -6.47
C GLN A 97 -28.80 -17.94 -6.80
N GLY A 98 -29.99 -17.40 -7.10
CA GLY A 98 -30.24 -15.96 -7.27
C GLY A 98 -30.03 -15.15 -5.98
N SER A 99 -30.60 -15.61 -4.85
CA SER A 99 -30.44 -14.99 -3.52
C SER A 99 -28.96 -14.91 -3.07
N ARG A 100 -28.17 -15.95 -3.40
CA ARG A 100 -26.73 -15.98 -3.06
C ARG A 100 -25.91 -14.95 -3.83
N LYS A 101 -26.22 -14.74 -5.12
CA LYS A 101 -25.56 -13.73 -5.96
C LYS A 101 -25.91 -12.32 -5.51
N GLU A 102 -27.19 -12.06 -5.23
CA GLU A 102 -27.66 -10.77 -4.72
C GLU A 102 -27.02 -10.41 -3.37
N THR A 103 -26.98 -11.37 -2.43
CA THR A 103 -26.34 -11.19 -1.12
C THR A 103 -24.85 -10.90 -1.26
N ARG A 104 -24.15 -11.56 -2.20
CA ARG A 104 -22.74 -11.27 -2.48
C ARG A 104 -22.56 -9.84 -2.97
N ILE A 105 -23.38 -9.38 -3.91
CA ILE A 105 -23.31 -8.02 -4.46
C ILE A 105 -23.52 -6.98 -3.34
N LYS A 106 -24.51 -7.19 -2.46
CA LYS A 106 -24.74 -6.32 -1.29
C LYS A 106 -23.53 -6.26 -0.37
N ARG A 107 -22.89 -7.41 -0.08
CA ARG A 107 -21.68 -7.48 0.77
C ARG A 107 -20.48 -6.78 0.15
N VAL A 108 -20.24 -6.98 -1.15
CA VAL A 108 -19.16 -6.31 -1.88
C VAL A 108 -19.37 -4.80 -1.86
N ARG A 109 -20.60 -4.33 -2.16
CA ARG A 109 -20.95 -2.91 -2.11
C ARG A 109 -20.79 -2.31 -0.72
N ALA A 110 -21.26 -3.01 0.31
CA ALA A 110 -21.12 -2.56 1.71
C ALA A 110 -19.65 -2.44 2.12
N PHE A 111 -18.81 -3.40 1.73
CA PHE A 111 -17.37 -3.36 1.95
C PHE A 111 -16.70 -2.20 1.19
N GLU A 112 -17.07 -2.01 -0.07
CA GLU A 112 -16.58 -0.90 -0.90
C GLU A 112 -16.91 0.45 -0.27
N SER A 113 -18.16 0.66 0.15
CA SER A 113 -18.62 1.87 0.85
C SER A 113 -17.92 2.07 2.20
N PHE A 114 -17.71 1.00 2.97
CA PHE A 114 -16.94 1.04 4.22
C PHE A 114 -15.51 1.55 3.97
N ILE A 115 -14.80 0.92 3.03
CA ILE A 115 -13.41 1.24 2.72
C ILE A 115 -13.29 2.65 2.12
N LEU A 116 -14.25 3.04 1.28
CA LEU A 116 -14.30 4.39 0.70
C LEU A 116 -14.45 5.44 1.80
N ALA A 117 -15.47 5.31 2.66
CA ALA A 117 -15.72 6.24 3.76
C ALA A 117 -14.56 6.30 4.76
N MET A 118 -13.98 5.15 5.12
CA MET A 118 -12.82 5.07 6.00
C MET A 118 -11.62 5.82 5.41
N SER A 119 -11.43 5.68 4.10
CA SER A 119 -10.36 6.37 3.42
C SER A 119 -10.59 7.86 3.31
N ASP A 120 -11.79 8.31 2.95
CA ASP A 120 -12.08 9.73 2.77
C ASP A 120 -12.00 10.48 4.11
N GLN A 121 -12.47 9.85 5.19
CA GLN A 121 -12.29 10.39 6.54
C GLN A 121 -10.80 10.55 6.87
N GLN A 122 -10.00 9.49 6.71
CA GLN A 122 -8.56 9.55 6.96
C GLN A 122 -7.87 10.57 6.06
N LEU A 123 -8.35 10.76 4.83
CA LEU A 123 -7.74 11.64 3.85
C LEU A 123 -7.89 13.10 4.25
N ILE A 124 -9.11 13.48 4.62
CA ILE A 124 -9.40 14.85 5.07
C ILE A 124 -8.70 15.12 6.41
N THR A 125 -8.81 14.20 7.38
CA THR A 125 -8.19 14.41 8.70
C THR A 125 -6.67 14.37 8.63
N GLY A 126 -6.09 13.49 7.82
CA GLY A 126 -4.65 13.39 7.61
C GLY A 126 -4.09 14.64 6.94
N VAL A 127 -4.74 15.13 5.87
CA VAL A 127 -4.34 16.39 5.22
C VAL A 127 -4.44 17.56 6.18
N ALA A 128 -5.54 17.68 6.93
CA ALA A 128 -5.68 18.72 7.93
C ALA A 128 -4.54 18.66 8.97
N LEU A 129 -4.24 17.47 9.49
CA LEU A 129 -3.16 17.26 10.46
C LEU A 129 -1.81 17.72 9.91
N ILE A 130 -1.44 17.30 8.70
CA ILE A 130 -0.14 17.64 8.12
C ILE A 130 -0.07 19.11 7.71
N ILE A 131 -1.14 19.71 7.18
CA ILE A 131 -1.19 21.14 6.87
C ILE A 131 -1.03 21.97 8.15
N VAL A 132 -1.80 21.67 9.20
CA VAL A 132 -1.72 22.38 10.49
C VAL A 132 -0.34 22.20 11.11
N THR A 133 0.20 20.98 11.14
CA THR A 133 1.55 20.71 11.66
C THR A 133 2.63 21.49 10.89
N THR A 134 2.51 21.54 9.56
CA THR A 134 3.42 22.31 8.71
C THR A 134 3.29 23.80 8.99
N TYR A 135 2.06 24.31 9.09
CA TYR A 135 1.80 25.71 9.40
C TYR A 135 2.36 26.11 10.78
N MET A 136 2.11 25.32 11.81
CA MET A 136 2.67 25.52 13.16
C MET A 136 4.20 25.48 13.17
N THR A 137 4.80 24.69 12.29
CA THR A 137 6.27 24.57 12.16
C THR A 137 6.90 25.80 11.49
N PHE A 138 6.20 26.44 10.54
CA PHE A 138 6.75 27.55 9.76
C PHE A 138 6.26 28.94 10.17
N SER A 139 5.23 29.04 11.00
CA SER A 139 4.67 30.31 11.48
C SER A 139 5.30 30.78 12.81
N GLU A 140 4.86 31.95 13.28
CA GLU A 140 5.23 32.53 14.57
C GLU A 140 4.82 31.65 15.77
N LEU A 141 3.85 30.74 15.60
CA LEU A 141 3.39 29.80 16.62
C LEU A 141 4.37 28.63 16.87
N SER A 142 5.50 28.60 16.16
CA SER A 142 6.54 27.57 16.30
C SER A 142 7.26 27.57 17.65
N GLU A 143 7.10 28.61 18.47
CA GLU A 143 7.67 28.72 19.82
C GLU A 143 6.98 27.81 20.84
N SER A 144 5.65 27.67 20.76
CA SER A 144 4.87 26.83 21.67
C SER A 144 4.67 25.40 21.15
N PHE A 145 4.91 25.14 19.86
CA PHE A 145 4.75 23.83 19.28
C PHE A 145 5.99 22.96 19.50
N SER A 146 5.83 21.81 20.14
CA SER A 146 6.94 20.93 20.52
C SER A 146 7.37 19.97 19.41
N VAL A 147 8.65 19.57 19.42
CA VAL A 147 9.17 18.52 18.54
C VAL A 147 8.44 17.19 18.76
N TYR A 148 8.07 16.88 20.00
CA TYR A 148 7.26 15.70 20.32
C TYR A 148 5.94 15.68 19.53
N SER A 149 5.19 16.79 19.54
CA SER A 149 3.89 16.87 18.85
C SER A 149 4.05 16.77 17.34
N PHE A 150 5.07 17.42 16.78
CA PHE A 150 5.43 17.29 15.37
C PHE A 150 5.73 15.83 14.96
N GLN A 151 6.48 15.10 15.80
CA GLN A 151 6.87 13.72 15.55
C GLN A 151 5.70 12.73 15.65
N VAL A 152 4.76 12.97 16.55
CA VAL A 152 3.50 12.20 16.62
C VAL A 152 2.68 12.46 15.36
N ALA A 153 2.46 13.74 15.02
CA ALA A 153 1.69 14.12 13.82
C ALA A 153 2.24 13.49 12.55
N THR A 154 3.57 13.50 12.37
CA THR A 154 4.23 12.89 11.21
C THR A 154 3.99 11.39 11.13
N ARG A 155 4.02 10.68 12.27
CA ARG A 155 3.75 9.23 12.32
C ARG A 155 2.28 8.90 12.08
N LEU A 156 1.35 9.70 12.59
CA LEU A 156 -0.08 9.57 12.26
C LEU A 156 -0.33 9.84 10.77
N GLY A 157 0.34 10.85 10.22
CA GLY A 157 0.35 11.14 8.78
C GLY A 157 0.86 9.95 7.96
N TYR A 158 1.93 9.28 8.41
CA TYR A 158 2.38 8.02 7.81
C TYR A 158 1.29 6.94 7.83
N CYS A 159 0.61 6.72 8.96
CA CYS A 159 -0.50 5.75 9.03
C CYS A 159 -1.62 6.09 8.03
N SER A 160 -2.02 7.36 7.94
CA SER A 160 -3.02 7.83 6.95
C SER A 160 -2.55 7.58 5.52
N CYS A 161 -1.27 7.84 5.23
CA CYS A 161 -0.65 7.59 3.93
C CYS A 161 -0.76 6.11 3.55
N ILE A 162 -0.53 5.19 4.47
CA ILE A 162 -0.70 3.76 4.16
C ILE A 162 -2.16 3.43 3.89
N VAL A 163 -3.12 3.99 4.65
CA VAL A 163 -4.56 3.82 4.37
C VAL A 163 -4.90 4.25 2.94
N HIS A 164 -4.41 5.40 2.45
CA HIS A 164 -4.66 5.83 1.07
C HIS A 164 -4.03 4.91 0.03
N LEU A 165 -2.80 4.47 0.25
CA LEU A 165 -2.13 3.52 -0.64
C LEU A 165 -2.91 2.21 -0.79
N CYS A 166 -3.43 1.68 0.32
CA CYS A 166 -4.26 0.48 0.33
C CYS A 166 -5.57 0.65 -0.40
N THR A 167 -6.25 1.76 -0.14
CA THR A 167 -7.61 1.99 -0.62
C THR A 167 -7.64 2.26 -2.12
N ILE A 168 -6.63 2.96 -2.67
CA ILE A 168 -6.43 3.06 -4.13
C ILE A 168 -6.24 1.66 -4.74
N SER A 169 -5.56 0.77 -4.03
CA SER A 169 -5.37 -0.59 -4.48
C SER A 169 -6.68 -1.38 -4.50
N LEU A 170 -7.65 -1.11 -3.63
CA LEU A 170 -8.91 -1.86 -3.53
C LEU A 170 -10.01 -1.28 -4.43
N LEU A 171 -10.15 0.05 -4.43
CA LEU A 171 -11.26 0.80 -5.02
C LEU A 171 -11.03 1.12 -6.52
N ARG A 172 -10.22 0.34 -7.23
CA ARG A 172 -9.87 0.61 -8.63
C ARG A 172 -11.09 0.64 -9.54
N GLU A 173 -11.94 -0.37 -9.44
CA GLU A 173 -13.15 -0.47 -10.25
C GLU A 173 -14.13 0.68 -9.94
N HIS A 174 -14.22 1.07 -8.67
CA HIS A 174 -14.98 2.24 -8.25
C HIS A 174 -14.48 3.53 -8.92
N PHE A 175 -13.17 3.73 -8.93
CA PHE A 175 -12.54 4.92 -9.51
C PHE A 175 -12.53 4.91 -11.04
N ASP A 176 -12.55 3.74 -11.68
CA ASP A 176 -12.73 3.62 -13.13
C ASP A 176 -14.13 4.10 -13.55
N ALA A 177 -15.15 3.80 -12.74
CA ALA A 177 -16.50 4.33 -12.93
C ALA A 177 -16.58 5.84 -12.62
N ASN A 178 -15.87 6.31 -11.59
CA ASN A 178 -15.94 7.70 -11.11
C ASN A 178 -14.63 8.49 -11.38
N LYS A 179 -14.35 8.77 -12.66
CA LYS A 179 -13.10 9.42 -13.10
C LYS A 179 -12.83 10.78 -12.44
N ARG A 180 -13.85 11.62 -12.24
CA ARG A 180 -13.68 12.95 -11.60
C ARG A 180 -13.25 12.83 -10.13
N LEU A 181 -13.89 11.91 -9.40
CA LEU A 181 -13.58 11.64 -7.99
C LEU A 181 -12.17 11.07 -7.86
N ARG A 182 -11.81 10.16 -8.78
CA ARG A 182 -10.47 9.59 -8.88
C ARG A 182 -9.40 10.67 -9.02
N ASP A 183 -9.55 11.56 -10.00
CA ASP A 183 -8.52 12.56 -10.30
C ASP A 183 -8.37 13.56 -9.14
N PHE A 184 -9.50 14.02 -8.56
CA PHE A 184 -9.49 14.87 -7.35
C PHE A 184 -8.74 14.21 -6.19
N ARG A 185 -9.04 12.93 -5.93
CA ARG A 185 -8.42 12.17 -4.86
C ARG A 185 -6.93 11.95 -5.10
N VAL A 186 -6.50 11.65 -6.33
CA VAL A 186 -5.08 11.51 -6.68
C VAL A 186 -4.33 12.82 -6.42
N ILE A 187 -4.90 13.97 -6.78
CA ILE A 187 -4.30 15.29 -6.52
C ILE A 187 -4.11 15.49 -5.02
N LEU A 188 -5.16 15.28 -4.23
CA LEU A 188 -5.14 15.53 -2.80
C LEU A 188 -4.18 14.57 -2.06
N VAL A 189 -4.17 13.29 -2.43
CA VAL A 189 -3.20 12.31 -1.92
C VAL A 189 -1.76 12.66 -2.33
N SER A 190 -1.56 13.20 -3.53
CA SER A 190 -0.23 13.62 -4.00
C SER A 190 0.31 14.81 -3.21
N VAL A 191 -0.53 15.83 -2.96
CA VAL A 191 -0.18 16.97 -2.10
C VAL A 191 0.15 16.49 -0.69
N PHE A 192 -0.68 15.61 -0.13
CA PHE A 192 -0.46 15.00 1.18
C PHE A 192 0.89 14.27 1.24
N LEU A 193 1.21 13.46 0.22
CA LEU A 193 2.44 12.68 0.15
C LEU A 193 3.68 13.56 0.11
N VAL A 194 3.66 14.66 -0.65
CA VAL A 194 4.78 15.62 -0.72
C VAL A 194 4.99 16.30 0.63
N LEU A 195 3.91 16.81 1.25
CA LEU A 195 4.00 17.45 2.57
C LEU A 195 4.50 16.46 3.64
N LEU A 196 3.96 15.24 3.63
CA LEU A 196 4.39 14.19 4.56
C LEU A 196 5.87 13.82 4.35
N ALA A 197 6.35 13.72 3.11
CA ALA A 197 7.75 13.42 2.84
C ALA A 197 8.68 14.49 3.45
N VAL A 198 8.32 15.78 3.34
CA VAL A 198 9.05 16.88 4.00
C VAL A 198 9.01 16.72 5.52
N CYS A 199 7.84 16.45 6.10
CA CYS A 199 7.72 16.22 7.54
C CYS A 199 8.55 15.02 8.02
N MET A 200 8.62 13.94 7.24
CA MET A 200 9.44 12.76 7.56
C MET A 200 10.93 13.09 7.56
N VAL A 201 11.42 13.84 6.57
CA VAL A 201 12.82 14.30 6.53
C VAL A 201 13.17 15.14 7.77
N ILE A 202 12.30 16.07 8.15
CA ILE A 202 12.52 16.90 9.34
C ILE A 202 12.44 16.06 10.62
N SER A 203 11.41 15.22 10.75
CA SER A 203 11.14 14.38 11.93
C SER A 203 12.29 13.41 12.22
N ASP A 204 12.87 12.84 11.16
CA ASP A 204 13.96 11.86 11.26
C ASP A 204 15.35 12.49 11.24
N SER A 205 15.47 13.82 11.20
CA SER A 205 16.75 14.49 11.44
C SER A 205 17.29 14.18 12.84
N VAL A 206 18.62 14.16 13.00
CA VAL A 206 19.26 13.91 14.31
C VAL A 206 18.76 14.91 15.35
N THR A 207 18.64 16.20 14.97
CA THR A 207 18.12 17.24 15.86
C THR A 207 16.74 16.88 16.41
N PHE A 208 15.79 16.50 15.57
CA PHE A 208 14.42 16.19 16.00
C PHE A 208 14.33 14.85 16.75
N ARG A 209 15.09 13.82 16.35
CA ARG A 209 15.00 12.49 16.98
C ARG A 209 15.41 12.49 18.45
N PHE A 210 16.37 13.34 18.82
CA PHE A 210 16.96 13.37 20.16
C PHE A 210 16.54 14.56 21.01
N ASN A 211 15.94 15.62 20.46
CA ASN A 211 15.47 16.76 21.25
C ASN A 211 13.95 16.87 21.15
N ARG A 212 13.22 16.20 22.04
CA ARG A 212 11.74 16.10 21.97
C ARG A 212 11.03 17.16 22.81
N ARG A 213 11.70 17.63 23.86
CA ARG A 213 11.13 18.58 24.85
C ARG A 213 11.42 20.04 24.54
N ILE A 214 11.83 20.33 23.31
CA ILE A 214 12.13 21.69 22.83
C ILE A 214 11.11 22.13 21.78
N SER A 215 11.06 23.44 21.52
CA SER A 215 10.20 24.01 20.50
C SER A 215 10.69 23.61 19.11
N VAL A 216 9.74 23.48 18.18
CA VAL A 216 10.05 23.23 16.77
C VAL A 216 10.87 24.38 16.19
N LYS A 217 10.64 25.64 16.64
CA LYS A 217 11.45 26.79 16.23
C LYS A 217 12.94 26.59 16.55
N CYS A 218 13.29 26.29 17.79
CA CYS A 218 14.69 26.12 18.20
C CYS A 218 15.33 24.92 17.50
N ALA A 219 14.58 23.82 17.36
CA ALA A 219 15.02 22.63 16.65
C ALA A 219 15.28 22.89 15.15
N ARG A 220 14.45 23.72 14.52
CA ARG A 220 14.56 24.09 13.10
C ARG A 220 15.75 25.00 12.84
N GLU A 221 16.00 25.98 13.71
CA GLU A 221 17.16 26.88 13.59
C GLU A 221 18.48 26.13 13.75
N ASN A 222 18.48 25.03 14.52
CA ASN A 222 19.63 24.15 14.72
C ASN A 222 19.47 22.81 13.97
N LEU A 223 18.75 22.81 12.83
CA LEU A 223 18.47 21.60 12.08
C LEU A 223 19.75 21.02 11.48
N LYS A 224 20.16 19.87 12.00
CA LYS A 224 21.26 19.07 11.48
C LYS A 224 20.69 17.69 11.11
N LEU A 225 20.79 17.34 9.82
CA LEU A 225 20.47 15.99 9.36
C LEU A 225 21.43 14.96 9.97
N VAL A 226 22.69 15.38 10.17
CA VAL A 226 23.76 14.61 10.80
C VAL A 226 24.51 15.55 11.74
N ASP A 227 24.70 15.14 13.01
CA ASP A 227 25.39 15.95 14.01
C ASP A 227 26.57 15.19 14.64
N PRO A 228 27.82 15.48 14.22
CA PRO A 228 29.02 14.84 14.77
C PRO A 228 29.29 15.21 16.25
N GLU A 229 28.71 16.30 16.74
CA GLU A 229 28.96 16.83 18.09
C GLU A 229 28.08 16.15 19.16
N ARG A 230 27.21 15.21 18.74
CA ARG A 230 26.30 14.48 19.64
C ARG A 230 27.08 13.57 20.62
N PRO A 231 26.66 13.49 21.90
CA PRO A 231 27.23 12.54 22.85
C PRO A 231 27.04 11.08 22.39
N ARG A 232 28.11 10.27 22.42
CA ARG A 232 28.15 8.86 21.96
C ARG A 232 27.85 8.67 20.47
N TYR A 233 28.17 9.67 19.65
CA TYR A 233 28.07 9.57 18.20
C TYR A 233 29.01 8.51 17.62
N VAL A 234 28.49 7.62 16.78
CA VAL A 234 29.30 6.68 15.99
C VAL A 234 29.14 7.00 14.51
N LYS A 235 30.16 7.66 13.94
CA LYS A 235 30.13 8.29 12.62
C LYS A 235 29.54 7.41 11.51
N TYR A 236 30.11 6.23 11.28
CA TYR A 236 29.68 5.41 10.15
C TYR A 236 28.37 4.65 10.38
N SER A 237 28.04 4.29 11.62
CA SER A 237 26.80 3.56 11.89
C SER A 237 25.60 4.50 11.91
N ASP A 238 25.69 5.61 12.64
CA ASP A 238 24.53 6.44 12.92
C ASP A 238 24.08 7.22 11.68
N GLU A 239 25.03 7.75 10.89
CA GLU A 239 24.75 8.41 9.61
C GLU A 239 24.11 7.45 8.62
N LEU A 240 24.73 6.27 8.43
CA LEU A 240 24.26 5.29 7.48
C LEU A 240 22.87 4.80 7.86
N ILE A 241 22.64 4.49 9.14
CA ILE A 241 21.34 4.02 9.63
C ILE A 241 20.25 5.06 9.39
N LEU A 242 20.51 6.32 9.76
CA LEU A 242 19.53 7.39 9.65
C LEU A 242 19.16 7.69 8.20
N VAL A 243 20.18 7.97 7.37
CA VAL A 243 19.99 8.39 5.98
C VAL A 243 19.39 7.26 5.16
N SER A 244 19.89 6.03 5.33
CA SER A 244 19.35 4.91 4.57
C SER A 244 17.92 4.55 4.97
N ASN A 245 17.55 4.61 6.26
CA ASN A 245 16.17 4.34 6.68
C ASN A 245 15.20 5.35 6.08
N LEU A 246 15.51 6.65 6.22
CA LEU A 246 14.71 7.74 5.67
C LEU A 246 14.57 7.64 4.14
N VAL A 247 15.69 7.48 3.42
CA VAL A 247 15.69 7.41 1.95
C VAL A 247 14.95 6.18 1.45
N VAL A 248 15.21 5.01 2.04
CA VAL A 248 14.54 3.77 1.63
C VAL A 248 13.05 3.85 1.92
N LEU A 249 12.63 4.38 3.07
CA LEU A 249 11.21 4.50 3.41
C LEU A 249 10.47 5.44 2.46
N ILE A 250 11.02 6.62 2.19
CA ILE A 250 10.45 7.58 1.23
C ILE A 250 10.41 6.96 -0.17
N LEU A 251 11.48 6.33 -0.62
CA LEU A 251 11.54 5.70 -1.94
C LEU A 251 10.54 4.56 -2.07
N VAL A 252 10.41 3.71 -1.06
CA VAL A 252 9.42 2.61 -1.04
C VAL A 252 7.99 3.18 -1.09
N LEU A 253 7.69 4.25 -0.34
CA LEU A 253 6.38 4.92 -0.42
C LEU A 253 6.12 5.51 -1.80
N LEU A 254 7.08 6.27 -2.34
CA LEU A 254 6.95 6.90 -3.67
C LEU A 254 6.77 5.87 -4.77
N LEU A 255 7.56 4.80 -4.78
CA LEU A 255 7.42 3.70 -5.74
C LEU A 255 6.09 2.97 -5.56
N GLY A 256 5.65 2.78 -4.32
CA GLY A 256 4.33 2.22 -4.00
C GLY A 256 3.21 3.05 -4.62
N TYR A 257 3.20 4.36 -4.36
CA TYR A 257 2.21 5.27 -4.93
C TYR A 257 2.28 5.37 -6.44
N LEU A 258 3.48 5.51 -6.99
CA LEU A 258 3.71 5.59 -8.42
C LEU A 258 3.12 4.36 -9.10
N ARG A 259 3.46 3.15 -8.63
CA ARG A 259 2.89 1.90 -9.16
C ARG A 259 1.37 1.90 -9.11
N ARG A 260 0.75 2.32 -8.00
CA ARG A 260 -0.72 2.31 -7.85
C ARG A 260 -1.43 3.36 -8.70
N PHE A 261 -0.90 4.57 -8.79
CA PHE A 261 -1.44 5.61 -9.67
C PHE A 261 -1.32 5.19 -11.13
N LEU A 262 -0.17 4.66 -11.50
CA LEU A 262 0.07 4.15 -12.84
C LEU A 262 -0.90 3.01 -13.20
N GLU A 263 -1.08 2.01 -12.33
CA GLU A 263 -2.08 0.95 -12.51
C GLU A 263 -3.53 1.48 -12.51
N LEU A 264 -3.78 2.61 -11.86
CA LEU A 264 -5.10 3.25 -11.81
C LEU A 264 -5.44 3.96 -13.13
N TYR A 265 -4.49 4.67 -13.76
CA TYR A 265 -4.70 5.35 -15.04
C TYR A 265 -4.53 4.44 -16.26
N TYR A 266 -3.66 3.43 -16.17
CA TYR A 266 -3.37 2.49 -17.26
C TYR A 266 -3.88 1.08 -16.92
N PRO A 267 -5.13 0.74 -17.25
CA PRO A 267 -5.70 -0.56 -16.92
C PRO A 267 -4.96 -1.73 -17.56
N LEU A 268 -4.33 -1.51 -18.72
CA LEU A 268 -3.48 -2.51 -19.40
C LEU A 268 -2.32 -2.98 -18.51
N ALA A 269 -1.75 -2.07 -17.73
CA ALA A 269 -0.62 -2.36 -16.83
C ALA A 269 -0.99 -3.23 -15.61
N ARG A 270 -2.28 -3.45 -15.36
CA ARG A 270 -2.76 -4.25 -14.21
C ARG A 270 -2.53 -5.74 -14.41
N HIS A 271 -2.44 -6.19 -15.66
CA HIS A 271 -2.42 -7.60 -16.01
C HIS A 271 -1.11 -8.06 -16.65
N ASP A 272 -0.33 -7.13 -17.20
CA ASP A 272 0.98 -7.40 -17.77
C ASP A 272 2.09 -6.90 -16.86
N SER A 273 2.82 -7.84 -16.24
CA SER A 273 3.96 -7.53 -15.38
C SER A 273 5.11 -6.86 -16.14
N ASN A 274 5.20 -7.07 -17.45
CA ASN A 274 6.25 -6.51 -18.30
C ASN A 274 5.86 -5.15 -18.87
N TYR A 275 4.63 -4.69 -18.66
CA TYR A 275 4.16 -3.43 -19.22
C TYR A 275 5.08 -2.25 -18.87
N TRP A 276 5.50 -2.15 -17.60
CA TRP A 276 6.36 -1.06 -17.14
C TRP A 276 7.78 -1.16 -17.68
N THR A 277 8.32 -2.37 -17.80
CA THR A 277 9.66 -2.57 -18.36
C THR A 277 9.65 -2.24 -19.85
N ALA A 278 8.65 -2.72 -20.59
CA ALA A 278 8.42 -2.36 -21.98
C ALA A 278 8.25 -0.85 -22.17
N LEU A 279 7.40 -0.21 -21.37
CA LEU A 279 7.16 1.24 -21.44
C LEU A 279 8.42 2.05 -21.16
N SER A 280 9.27 1.61 -20.22
CA SER A 280 10.54 2.29 -19.91
C SER A 280 11.59 2.14 -21.02
N LEU A 281 11.56 1.03 -21.76
CA LEU A 281 12.51 0.70 -22.82
C LEU A 281 12.06 1.27 -24.18
N ARG A 282 10.76 1.46 -24.39
CA ARG A 282 10.17 1.95 -25.66
C ARG A 282 10.73 3.30 -26.13
N PRO A 283 11.03 4.30 -25.28
CA PRO A 283 11.68 5.53 -25.71
C PRO A 283 13.10 5.31 -26.27
N ILE A 284 13.80 4.27 -25.79
CA ILE A 284 15.19 3.99 -26.15
C ILE A 284 15.26 3.10 -27.40
N PHE A 285 14.43 2.06 -27.46
CA PHE A 285 14.51 1.00 -28.47
C PHE A 285 13.32 0.96 -29.44
N GLY A 286 12.33 1.85 -29.29
CA GLY A 286 11.18 1.95 -30.18
C GLY A 286 10.32 0.68 -30.21
N GLN A 287 9.83 0.32 -31.40
CA GLN A 287 8.99 -0.87 -31.63
C GLN A 287 9.75 -2.20 -31.51
N ALA A 288 11.08 -2.19 -31.47
CA ALA A 288 11.88 -3.40 -31.26
C ALA A 288 11.59 -4.04 -29.90
N VAL A 289 11.14 -3.25 -28.92
CA VAL A 289 10.71 -3.72 -27.60
C VAL A 289 9.53 -4.69 -27.72
N ASP A 290 8.48 -4.30 -28.45
CA ASP A 290 7.26 -5.10 -28.59
C ASP A 290 7.58 -6.45 -29.27
N GLN A 291 8.42 -6.42 -30.31
CA GLN A 291 8.91 -7.63 -30.98
C GLN A 291 9.74 -8.52 -30.05
N ALA A 292 10.61 -7.92 -29.23
CA ALA A 292 11.46 -8.65 -28.30
C ALA A 292 10.65 -9.37 -27.22
N TYR A 293 9.63 -8.72 -26.66
CA TYR A 293 8.73 -9.34 -25.69
C TYR A 293 7.87 -10.44 -26.31
N ASP A 294 7.35 -10.24 -27.52
CA ASP A 294 6.60 -11.26 -28.26
C ASP A 294 7.46 -12.50 -28.55
N ASN A 295 8.71 -12.28 -28.97
CA ASN A 295 9.66 -13.36 -29.22
C ASN A 295 10.05 -14.09 -27.92
N ALA A 296 10.30 -13.34 -26.85
CA ALA A 296 10.58 -13.92 -25.54
C ALA A 296 9.39 -14.72 -24.99
N ASP A 297 8.15 -14.28 -25.22
CA ASP A 297 6.95 -15.04 -24.81
C ASP A 297 6.78 -16.31 -25.64
N LYS A 298 7.03 -16.26 -26.96
CA LYS A 298 7.03 -17.44 -27.82
C LYS A 298 8.09 -18.45 -27.39
N GLU A 299 9.31 -18.01 -27.09
CA GLU A 299 10.41 -18.84 -26.61
C GLU A 299 10.09 -19.45 -25.22
N ARG A 300 9.50 -18.66 -24.33
CA ARG A 300 9.02 -19.13 -23.02
C ARG A 300 7.99 -20.25 -23.20
N ARG A 301 7.02 -20.07 -24.09
CA ARG A 301 5.98 -21.08 -24.38
C ARG A 301 6.54 -22.34 -25.03
N SER A 302 7.49 -22.21 -25.95
CA SER A 302 8.13 -23.36 -26.61
C SER A 302 8.98 -24.15 -25.61
N SER A 303 9.76 -23.46 -24.78
CA SER A 303 10.55 -24.05 -23.69
C SER A 303 9.66 -24.78 -22.69
N LEU A 304 8.56 -24.15 -22.27
CA LEU A 304 7.59 -24.79 -21.37
C LEU A 304 6.98 -26.05 -22.00
N LYS A 305 6.51 -25.97 -23.26
CA LYS A 305 5.98 -27.15 -23.97
C LYS A 305 7.01 -28.27 -24.11
N ALA A 306 8.27 -27.94 -24.37
CA ALA A 306 9.36 -28.91 -24.46
C ALA A 306 9.59 -29.61 -23.11
N LEU A 307 9.61 -28.86 -22.00
CA LEU A 307 9.72 -29.40 -20.65
C LEU A 307 8.55 -30.32 -20.29
N LEU A 308 7.32 -29.90 -20.60
CA LEU A 308 6.11 -30.69 -20.38
C LEU A 308 6.14 -32.00 -21.19
N LYS A 309 6.55 -31.93 -22.46
CA LYS A 309 6.66 -33.11 -23.34
C LYS A 309 7.75 -34.07 -22.89
N GLN A 310 8.89 -33.55 -22.42
CA GLN A 310 9.98 -34.37 -21.89
C GLN A 310 9.53 -35.14 -20.64
N ARG A 311 8.77 -34.49 -19.76
CA ARG A 311 8.32 -35.09 -18.49
C ARG A 311 7.07 -35.95 -18.62
N GLY A 312 6.18 -35.69 -19.58
CA GLY A 312 5.01 -36.53 -19.86
C GLY A 312 5.33 -37.91 -20.47
N ARG A 313 6.59 -38.19 -20.82
CA ARG A 313 7.03 -39.44 -21.46
C ARG A 313 7.70 -40.46 -20.51
N GLY A 314 7.78 -40.19 -19.20
CA GLY A 314 8.40 -41.13 -18.26
C GLY A 314 8.23 -40.75 -16.79
N ASN A 315 8.81 -41.55 -15.89
CA ASN A 315 8.85 -41.22 -14.46
C ASN A 315 9.59 -39.88 -14.24
N PRO A 316 9.05 -38.96 -13.42
CA PRO A 316 9.58 -37.61 -13.30
C PRO A 316 10.93 -37.62 -12.60
N ALA A 317 12.01 -37.45 -13.36
CA ALA A 317 13.32 -37.10 -12.81
C ALA A 317 13.26 -35.74 -12.09
N PRO A 318 14.11 -35.49 -11.07
CA PRO A 318 14.20 -34.18 -10.44
C PRO A 318 14.56 -33.08 -11.47
N LEU A 319 14.09 -31.85 -11.23
CA LEU A 319 14.40 -30.70 -12.09
C LEU A 319 15.91 -30.46 -12.16
N HIS A 320 16.44 -30.30 -13.38
CA HIS A 320 17.84 -29.94 -13.57
C HIS A 320 18.09 -28.48 -13.17
N LEU A 321 19.31 -28.15 -12.72
CA LEU A 321 19.66 -26.80 -12.24
C LEU A 321 19.36 -25.70 -13.28
N THR A 322 19.50 -26.02 -14.57
CA THR A 322 19.24 -25.09 -15.68
C THR A 322 17.77 -24.75 -15.90
N GLN A 323 16.84 -25.52 -15.34
CA GLN A 323 15.39 -25.32 -15.50
C GLN A 323 14.78 -24.44 -14.39
N TRP A 324 15.48 -24.30 -13.25
CA TRP A 324 15.02 -23.51 -12.11
C TRP A 324 14.83 -22.02 -12.38
N PRO A 325 15.66 -21.32 -13.20
CA PRO A 325 15.44 -19.91 -13.51
C PRO A 325 14.08 -19.66 -14.18
N LEU A 326 13.65 -20.54 -15.09
CA LEU A 326 12.34 -20.44 -15.75
C LEU A 326 11.20 -20.63 -14.74
N VAL A 327 11.31 -21.63 -13.86
CA VAL A 327 10.33 -21.88 -12.80
C VAL A 327 10.23 -20.71 -11.83
N PHE A 328 11.38 -20.16 -11.41
CA PHE A 328 11.43 -19.01 -10.52
C PHE A 328 10.82 -17.76 -11.15
N LYS A 329 11.10 -17.50 -12.44
CA LYS A 329 10.51 -16.38 -13.19
C LYS A 329 8.98 -16.48 -13.23
N ILE A 330 8.43 -17.66 -13.57
CA ILE A 330 6.98 -17.89 -13.61
C ILE A 330 6.36 -17.75 -12.21
N TRP A 331 7.00 -18.29 -11.18
CA TRP A 331 6.53 -18.13 -9.79
C TRP A 331 6.50 -16.67 -9.37
N PHE A 332 7.60 -15.94 -9.58
CA PHE A 332 7.72 -14.54 -9.19
C PHE A 332 6.70 -13.66 -9.92
N GLU A 333 6.51 -13.86 -11.23
CA GLU A 333 5.50 -13.17 -12.03
C GLU A 333 4.08 -13.45 -11.50
N SER A 334 3.76 -14.73 -11.22
CA SER A 334 2.45 -15.09 -10.71
C SER A 334 2.19 -14.59 -9.29
N VAL A 335 3.22 -14.53 -8.44
CA VAL A 335 3.08 -13.97 -7.08
C VAL A 335 3.00 -12.45 -7.15
N SER A 336 3.86 -11.77 -7.88
CA SER A 336 3.91 -10.29 -7.94
C SER A 336 2.68 -9.63 -8.59
N THR A 337 1.93 -10.39 -9.40
CA THR A 337 0.63 -10.00 -9.99
C THR A 337 -0.58 -10.41 -9.15
N SER A 338 -0.37 -11.14 -8.05
CA SER A 338 -1.43 -11.56 -7.12
C SER A 338 -1.85 -10.43 -6.18
N PHE A 339 -3.08 -10.48 -5.69
CA PHE A 339 -3.49 -9.57 -4.61
C PHE A 339 -2.79 -9.91 -3.29
N LEU A 340 -2.38 -11.16 -3.09
CA LEU A 340 -1.56 -11.56 -1.94
C LEU A 340 -0.26 -10.76 -1.85
N TRP A 341 0.40 -10.44 -2.97
CA TRP A 341 1.58 -9.58 -2.99
C TRP A 341 1.29 -8.19 -2.42
N ASP A 342 0.13 -7.64 -2.76
CA ASP A 342 -0.33 -6.35 -2.23
C ASP A 342 -0.53 -6.42 -0.71
N ILE A 343 -1.14 -7.50 -0.22
CA ILE A 343 -1.32 -7.76 1.22
C ILE A 343 0.03 -7.87 1.93
N MET A 344 1.00 -8.56 1.33
CA MET A 344 2.31 -8.78 1.95
C MET A 344 3.10 -7.48 2.17
N TRP A 345 3.12 -6.59 1.17
CA TRP A 345 3.71 -5.25 1.31
C TRP A 345 2.90 -4.36 2.25
N LEU A 346 1.58 -4.49 2.24
CA LEU A 346 0.73 -3.83 3.22
C LEU A 346 1.06 -4.27 4.65
N THR A 347 1.25 -5.57 4.91
CA THR A 347 1.65 -6.05 6.24
C THR A 347 3.00 -5.46 6.65
N PHE A 348 3.96 -5.33 5.73
CA PHE A 348 5.22 -4.63 5.99
C PHE A 348 4.97 -3.18 6.46
N TYR A 349 4.18 -2.39 5.73
CA TYR A 349 3.87 -1.00 6.09
C TYR A 349 3.11 -0.89 7.42
N PHE A 350 2.17 -1.80 7.65
CA PHE A 350 1.39 -1.86 8.87
C PHE A 350 2.29 -2.12 10.09
N VAL A 351 3.11 -3.16 10.01
CA VAL A 351 4.04 -3.54 11.09
C VAL A 351 5.05 -2.42 11.31
N PHE A 352 5.61 -1.83 10.25
CA PHE A 352 6.54 -0.71 10.37
C PHE A 352 5.91 0.50 11.08
N GLY A 353 4.70 0.91 10.67
CA GLY A 353 3.99 2.04 11.27
C GLY A 353 3.65 1.83 12.75
N VAL A 354 3.08 0.66 13.08
CA VAL A 354 2.74 0.31 14.47
C VAL A 354 4.01 0.21 15.33
N ALA A 355 5.04 -0.49 14.85
CA ALA A 355 6.32 -0.63 15.55
C ALA A 355 7.00 0.72 15.77
N GLY A 356 7.02 1.58 14.76
CA GLY A 356 7.62 2.91 14.83
C GLY A 356 6.94 3.82 15.85
N LEU A 357 5.60 3.78 15.92
CA LEU A 357 4.83 4.54 16.90
C LEU A 357 4.97 3.96 18.32
N TRP A 358 4.91 2.64 18.46
CA TRP A 358 5.12 1.94 19.72
C TRP A 358 6.51 2.24 20.32
N LYS A 359 7.55 2.09 19.49
CA LYS A 359 8.93 2.42 19.83
C LYS A 359 9.04 3.88 20.28
N PHE A 360 8.43 4.79 19.53
CA PHE A 360 8.42 6.22 19.87
C PHE A 360 7.84 6.48 21.26
N TYR A 361 6.68 5.90 21.59
CA TYR A 361 6.05 6.09 22.90
C TYR A 361 6.87 5.51 24.05
N ILE A 362 7.47 4.32 23.88
CA ILE A 362 8.36 3.72 24.89
C ILE A 362 9.54 4.65 25.18
N TYR A 363 10.21 5.17 24.14
CA TYR A 363 11.38 6.03 24.33
C TYR A 363 11.05 7.44 24.77
N ALA A 364 9.84 7.93 24.47
CA ALA A 364 9.45 9.27 24.86
C ALA A 364 9.20 9.38 26.37
N HIS A 365 9.09 8.26 27.11
CA HIS A 365 8.64 8.24 28.51
C HIS A 365 7.44 9.19 28.70
N ALA A 366 6.54 9.19 27.70
CA ALA A 366 5.44 10.13 27.68
C ALA A 366 4.51 9.76 28.82
N GLU A 367 4.52 10.56 29.88
CA GLU A 367 3.45 10.60 30.86
C GLU A 367 2.18 11.03 30.12
N HIS A 368 1.49 10.07 29.48
CA HIS A 368 0.10 10.22 29.04
C HIS A 368 -0.85 10.51 30.21
N ALA A 369 -0.33 10.48 31.43
CA ALA A 369 -1.04 10.76 32.65
C ALA A 369 -1.29 12.26 32.77
N LYS A 370 -2.54 12.66 32.42
CA LYS A 370 -3.28 13.89 32.80
C LYS A 370 -3.74 14.79 31.64
N MET A 371 -3.90 14.29 30.42
CA MET A 371 -4.70 15.04 29.44
C MET A 371 -6.19 14.94 29.77
N LYS A 372 -6.81 16.09 30.06
CA LYS A 372 -8.26 16.17 30.26
C LYS A 372 -8.96 15.89 28.93
N PRO A 373 -10.00 15.04 28.88
CA PRO A 373 -10.75 14.82 27.66
C PRO A 373 -11.39 16.14 27.21
N ASN A 374 -11.12 16.56 25.98
CA ASN A 374 -11.71 17.74 25.37
C ASN A 374 -12.56 17.34 24.14
N PHE A 375 -13.37 18.27 23.64
CA PHE A 375 -14.20 18.03 22.46
C PHE A 375 -13.37 17.63 21.22
N GLY A 376 -12.22 18.28 21.03
CA GLY A 376 -11.29 18.00 19.91
C GLY A 376 -10.76 16.57 19.87
N GLN A 377 -10.65 15.90 21.02
CA GLN A 377 -10.24 14.50 21.12
C GLN A 377 -11.39 13.50 20.91
N LEU A 378 -12.61 13.86 21.35
CA LEU A 378 -13.77 12.97 21.25
C LEU A 378 -14.34 12.91 19.83
N VAL A 379 -14.33 14.03 19.10
CA VAL A 379 -14.90 14.11 17.74
C VAL A 379 -14.24 13.11 16.78
N PRO A 380 -12.89 13.07 16.63
CA PRO A 380 -12.24 12.10 15.74
C PRO A 380 -12.56 10.65 16.10
N LEU A 381 -12.71 10.35 17.39
CA LEU A 381 -13.03 9.00 17.88
C LEU A 381 -14.46 8.60 17.49
N ILE A 382 -15.44 9.50 17.65
CA ILE A 382 -16.84 9.25 17.25
C ILE A 382 -16.94 9.12 15.72
N LEU A 383 -16.19 9.92 14.96
CA LEU A 383 -16.21 9.88 13.50
C LEU A 383 -15.77 8.52 12.93
N VAL A 384 -14.99 7.72 13.67
CA VAL A 384 -14.67 6.32 13.29
C VAL A 384 -15.94 5.45 13.10
N GLY A 385 -17.10 5.88 13.61
CA GLY A 385 -18.39 5.24 13.35
C GLY A 385 -18.94 5.46 11.93
N LEU A 386 -18.54 6.53 11.23
CA LEU A 386 -19.10 6.88 9.90
C LEU A 386 -18.92 5.79 8.84
N PRO A 387 -17.75 5.13 8.72
CA PRO A 387 -17.58 4.04 7.75
C PRO A 387 -18.57 2.89 7.96
N PHE A 388 -18.94 2.60 9.21
CA PHE A 388 -19.92 1.56 9.51
C PHE A 388 -21.33 1.95 9.09
N LEU A 389 -21.70 3.22 9.27
CA LEU A 389 -22.99 3.75 8.80
C LEU A 389 -23.07 3.71 7.26
N ALA A 390 -22.01 4.12 6.57
CA ALA A 390 -21.93 4.04 5.11
C ALA A 390 -22.05 2.60 4.60
N ALA A 391 -21.40 1.65 5.28
CA ALA A 391 -21.50 0.22 4.97
C ALA A 391 -22.93 -0.30 5.16
N TRP A 392 -23.58 0.10 6.26
CA TRP A 392 -24.94 -0.30 6.60
C TRP A 392 -25.97 0.24 5.58
N GLU A 393 -25.83 1.50 5.18
CA GLU A 393 -26.65 2.13 4.14
C GLU A 393 -26.50 1.41 2.80
N ALA A 394 -25.25 1.14 2.39
CA ALA A 394 -24.96 0.42 1.15
C ALA A 394 -25.48 -1.02 1.15
N TYR A 395 -25.49 -1.68 2.32
CA TYR A 395 -26.03 -3.04 2.48
C TYR A 395 -27.56 -3.08 2.45
N SER A 396 -28.21 -2.11 3.09
CA SER A 396 -29.68 -2.03 3.23
C SER A 396 -30.38 -1.50 1.98
N SER A 397 -29.65 -0.79 1.10
CA SER A 397 -30.14 -0.33 -0.19
C SER A 397 -30.65 -1.49 -1.06
N THR A 398 -31.88 -1.40 -1.57
CA THR A 398 -32.44 -2.41 -2.47
C THR A 398 -31.63 -2.48 -3.76
N VAL A 399 -31.26 -3.70 -4.18
CA VAL A 399 -30.59 -3.91 -5.47
C VAL A 399 -31.67 -3.79 -6.53
N THR A 400 -31.89 -2.58 -7.04
CA THR A 400 -32.65 -2.42 -8.28
C THR A 400 -31.75 -2.96 -9.39
N PRO A 401 -32.14 -4.03 -10.13
CA PRO A 401 -31.34 -4.51 -11.24
C PRO A 401 -31.18 -3.36 -12.24
N ALA A 402 -29.93 -3.03 -12.57
CA ALA A 402 -29.61 -1.97 -13.51
C ALA A 402 -30.29 -2.25 -14.85
N GLN A 403 -31.31 -1.46 -15.20
CA GLN A 403 -31.61 -1.23 -16.59
C GLN A 403 -30.43 -0.43 -17.19
N PRO A 404 -30.04 -0.69 -18.45
CA PRO A 404 -29.15 0.21 -19.16
C PRO A 404 -29.79 1.60 -19.12
N GLN A 405 -29.00 2.60 -18.72
CA GLN A 405 -29.44 3.99 -18.67
C GLN A 405 -29.89 4.44 -20.06
N SER A 406 -31.19 4.34 -20.34
CA SER A 406 -31.86 5.18 -21.30
C SER A 406 -32.11 6.52 -20.62
N GLU A 407 -31.47 7.56 -21.15
CA GLU A 407 -31.71 8.96 -20.82
C GLU A 407 -33.21 9.24 -20.69
N SER A 408 -33.62 9.72 -19.52
CA SER A 408 -34.99 10.20 -19.31
C SER A 408 -35.11 11.58 -19.93
N SER A 409 -35.90 11.62 -21.02
CA SER A 409 -36.44 12.81 -21.66
C SER A 409 -37.14 13.72 -20.67
N SER A 410 -36.77 15.01 -20.68
CA SER A 410 -37.61 16.09 -20.19
C SER A 410 -38.58 16.50 -21.31
N THR A 411 -39.86 16.26 -21.07
CA THR A 411 -40.99 16.75 -21.86
C THR A 411 -41.15 18.26 -21.70
N ILE A 412 -40.83 19.04 -22.74
CA ILE A 412 -41.53 20.31 -23.05
C ILE A 412 -41.56 20.46 -24.59
N THR A 413 -42.77 20.53 -25.15
CA THR A 413 -43.10 21.09 -26.48
C THR A 413 -44.29 22.05 -26.29
N PRO A 414 -44.64 22.95 -27.25
CA PRO A 414 -44.24 22.97 -28.66
C PRO A 414 -43.87 24.34 -29.27
N ALA A 415 -43.20 24.28 -30.43
CA ALA A 415 -43.37 25.12 -31.64
C ALA A 415 -42.00 25.43 -32.27
N ASP A 416 -41.62 24.73 -33.35
CA ASP A 416 -41.80 25.29 -34.68
C ASP A 416 -41.34 24.33 -35.78
N ASN A 417 -42.02 24.50 -36.89
CA ASN A 417 -42.09 23.73 -38.11
C ASN A 417 -40.83 23.95 -38.98
N TYR A 418 -40.12 22.90 -39.40
CA TYR A 418 -39.47 22.88 -40.73
C TYR A 418 -39.17 21.45 -41.20
N GLN A 419 -39.66 21.20 -42.42
CA GLN A 419 -39.63 19.98 -43.20
C GLN A 419 -38.39 20.05 -44.13
N SER A 420 -37.59 18.97 -44.23
CA SER A 420 -37.11 18.42 -45.53
C SER A 420 -36.00 17.36 -45.35
N ASN A 421 -36.30 16.18 -45.92
CA ASN A 421 -35.47 15.08 -46.42
C ASN A 421 -33.97 15.36 -46.67
N GLU A 422 -33.09 14.37 -46.42
CA GLU A 422 -32.43 13.61 -47.50
C GLU A 422 -31.68 12.37 -46.95
N SER A 423 -31.81 11.28 -47.69
CA SER A 423 -31.12 10.00 -47.51
C SER A 423 -29.66 10.12 -47.96
N GLN A 424 -28.71 9.56 -47.21
CA GLN A 424 -27.50 9.05 -47.85
C GLN A 424 -26.85 7.89 -47.09
N GLU A 425 -26.31 7.02 -47.92
CA GLU A 425 -25.93 5.64 -47.75
C GLU A 425 -24.40 5.56 -47.57
N VAL A 426 -23.91 4.43 -47.01
CA VAL A 426 -22.52 3.94 -47.06
C VAL A 426 -21.47 4.61 -46.15
N SER A 427 -21.04 3.90 -45.10
CA SER A 427 -19.74 3.21 -45.11
C SER A 427 -19.47 2.55 -43.77
N SER A 428 -19.46 1.22 -43.80
CA SER A 428 -18.85 0.32 -42.82
C SER A 428 -17.35 0.62 -42.68
N ASP A 429 -16.90 0.94 -41.47
CA ASP A 429 -15.51 0.74 -41.08
C ASP A 429 -15.42 0.06 -39.72
N SER A 430 -14.62 -0.98 -39.72
CA SER A 430 -14.42 -1.99 -38.69
C SER A 430 -13.51 -1.48 -37.58
N GLY A 431 -14.05 -1.37 -36.37
CA GLY A 431 -13.28 -1.08 -35.16
C GLY A 431 -13.83 -1.88 -33.98
N GLY A 432 -13.52 -3.17 -33.93
CA GLY A 432 -14.05 -4.05 -32.90
C GLY A 432 -13.34 -5.39 -32.80
N ASP A 433 -12.02 -5.39 -32.58
CA ASP A 433 -11.27 -6.65 -32.36
C ASP A 433 -10.19 -6.59 -31.26
N GLU A 434 -10.11 -5.54 -30.44
CA GLU A 434 -9.07 -5.45 -29.39
C GLU A 434 -9.50 -5.94 -27.98
N MET A 435 -10.79 -6.12 -27.69
CA MET A 435 -11.23 -6.51 -26.34
C MET A 435 -11.25 -8.01 -26.05
N VAL A 436 -11.13 -8.88 -27.06
CA VAL A 436 -11.34 -10.35 -26.89
C VAL A 436 -10.04 -11.14 -26.68
N ASN A 437 -8.86 -10.56 -26.97
CA ASN A 437 -7.57 -11.27 -26.82
C ASN A 437 -6.93 -11.16 -25.42
N PHE A 438 -7.41 -10.26 -24.56
CA PHE A 438 -6.70 -9.87 -23.33
C PHE A 438 -7.10 -10.69 -22.08
N SER A 439 -8.36 -11.15 -21.99
CA SER A 439 -8.77 -12.11 -20.95
C SER A 439 -8.12 -13.48 -21.14
N ASP A 440 -7.77 -13.81 -22.39
CA ASP A 440 -7.18 -15.08 -22.77
C ASP A 440 -5.71 -15.19 -22.30
N THR A 441 -4.94 -14.09 -22.32
CA THR A 441 -3.51 -14.11 -21.93
C THR A 441 -3.31 -14.35 -20.43
N ARG A 442 -4.13 -13.73 -19.57
CA ARG A 442 -4.06 -13.90 -18.11
C ARG A 442 -4.55 -15.27 -17.66
N ALA A 443 -5.71 -15.71 -18.17
CA ALA A 443 -6.23 -17.05 -17.91
C ALA A 443 -5.26 -18.15 -18.39
N ARG A 444 -4.54 -17.89 -19.49
CA ARG A 444 -3.50 -18.78 -20.04
C ARG A 444 -2.25 -18.84 -19.17
N ASN A 445 -1.77 -17.74 -18.61
CA ASN A 445 -0.64 -17.73 -17.67
C ASN A 445 -1.02 -18.35 -16.30
N GLU A 446 -2.24 -18.11 -15.82
CA GLU A 446 -2.77 -18.70 -14.59
C GLU A 446 -3.01 -20.21 -14.70
N GLY A 447 -3.49 -20.66 -15.86
CA GLY A 447 -3.51 -22.06 -16.25
C GLY A 447 -2.09 -22.63 -16.33
N ALA A 448 -1.15 -21.87 -16.90
CA ALA A 448 0.23 -22.29 -17.03
C ALA A 448 0.88 -22.56 -15.67
N LEU A 449 0.67 -21.78 -14.61
CA LEU A 449 1.26 -22.10 -13.29
C LEU A 449 0.71 -23.40 -12.69
N LYS A 450 -0.60 -23.65 -12.81
CA LYS A 450 -1.22 -24.90 -12.34
C LYS A 450 -0.78 -26.10 -13.18
N VAL A 451 -0.67 -25.92 -14.49
CA VAL A 451 -0.15 -26.91 -15.43
C VAL A 451 1.34 -27.17 -15.17
N VAL A 452 2.15 -26.12 -14.97
CA VAL A 452 3.56 -26.18 -14.55
C VAL A 452 3.68 -26.94 -13.23
N ALA A 453 2.95 -26.57 -12.18
CA ALA A 453 3.05 -27.23 -10.89
C ALA A 453 2.60 -28.70 -10.94
N LYS A 454 1.51 -28.99 -11.66
CA LYS A 454 0.97 -30.34 -11.82
C LYS A 454 1.88 -31.22 -12.68
N ASP A 455 2.35 -30.72 -13.80
CA ASP A 455 3.08 -31.50 -14.82
C ASP A 455 4.59 -31.52 -14.56
N LEU A 456 5.15 -30.51 -13.88
CA LEU A 456 6.56 -30.53 -13.46
C LEU A 456 6.76 -31.24 -12.12
N HIS A 457 5.72 -31.87 -11.53
CA HIS A 457 5.80 -32.48 -10.19
C HIS A 457 6.53 -31.59 -9.16
N ILE A 458 6.54 -30.28 -9.38
CA ILE A 458 7.05 -29.33 -8.42
C ILE A 458 6.02 -29.43 -7.32
N SER A 459 6.45 -29.91 -6.16
CA SER A 459 5.55 -30.03 -5.03
C SER A 459 4.86 -28.68 -4.88
N LEU A 460 3.53 -28.65 -5.06
CA LEU A 460 2.74 -27.46 -4.82
C LEU A 460 3.01 -26.94 -3.40
N LYS A 461 3.45 -27.84 -2.50
CA LYS A 461 3.97 -27.50 -1.18
C LYS A 461 5.20 -26.58 -1.23
N TRP A 462 6.16 -26.74 -2.15
CA TRP A 462 7.32 -25.85 -2.26
C TRP A 462 6.92 -24.43 -2.65
N LEU A 463 6.06 -24.25 -3.68
CA LEU A 463 5.55 -22.91 -4.04
C LEU A 463 4.81 -22.27 -2.86
N LYS A 464 3.97 -23.05 -2.17
CA LYS A 464 3.25 -22.59 -0.98
C LYS A 464 4.22 -22.19 0.13
N ILE A 465 5.18 -23.05 0.47
CA ILE A 465 6.19 -22.80 1.51
C ILE A 465 7.00 -21.55 1.16
N SER A 466 7.49 -21.41 -0.07
CA SER A 466 8.26 -20.23 -0.49
C SER A 466 7.44 -18.95 -0.38
N THR A 467 6.18 -18.97 -0.81
CA THR A 467 5.27 -17.82 -0.70
C THR A 467 5.00 -17.46 0.77
N TRP A 468 4.76 -18.46 1.64
CA TRP A 468 4.56 -18.25 3.08
C TRP A 468 5.83 -17.76 3.79
N VAL A 469 6.99 -18.30 3.44
CA VAL A 469 8.29 -17.84 3.97
C VAL A 469 8.49 -16.37 3.62
N TYR A 470 8.21 -15.97 2.38
CA TYR A 470 8.30 -14.56 1.97
C TYR A 470 7.26 -13.69 2.71
N ALA A 471 6.03 -14.19 2.90
CA ALA A 471 4.99 -13.51 3.66
C ALA A 471 5.32 -13.30 5.15
N LEU A 472 6.08 -14.22 5.76
CA LEU A 472 6.55 -14.09 7.14
C LEU A 472 7.84 -13.28 7.26
N ALA A 473 8.70 -13.33 6.23
CA ALA A 473 9.96 -12.59 6.21
C ALA A 473 9.74 -11.07 6.13
N LEU A 474 8.73 -10.60 5.40
CA LEU A 474 8.45 -9.16 5.24
C LEU A 474 8.08 -8.45 6.56
N PRO A 475 7.16 -8.97 7.40
CA PRO A 475 6.92 -8.41 8.74
C PRO A 475 8.16 -8.38 9.63
N VAL A 476 8.98 -9.44 9.59
CA VAL A 476 10.24 -9.48 10.35
C VAL A 476 11.20 -8.41 9.83
N TRP A 477 11.30 -8.26 8.51
CA TRP A 477 12.06 -7.21 7.87
C TRP A 477 11.57 -5.82 8.28
N ALA A 478 10.26 -5.59 8.38
CA ALA A 478 9.68 -4.35 8.89
C ALA A 478 10.12 -4.05 10.34
N LEU A 479 10.15 -5.04 11.22
CA LEU A 479 10.62 -4.89 12.60
C LEU A 479 12.12 -4.59 12.67
N MET A 480 12.92 -5.23 11.82
CA MET A 480 14.36 -4.96 11.69
C MET A 480 14.60 -3.54 11.18
N PHE A 481 13.81 -3.09 10.20
CA PHE A 481 13.91 -1.77 9.59
C PHE A 481 13.41 -0.65 10.50
N ALA A 482 12.38 -0.91 11.32
CA ALA A 482 11.96 -0.04 12.42
C ALA A 482 12.97 -0.01 13.59
N ASP A 483 14.06 -0.78 13.48
CA ASP A 483 15.11 -0.90 14.48
C ASP A 483 14.54 -1.34 15.84
N VAL A 484 13.51 -2.19 15.82
CA VAL A 484 12.96 -2.84 17.02
C VAL A 484 13.87 -3.99 17.47
N ILE A 485 14.56 -4.62 16.52
CA ILE A 485 15.53 -5.69 16.77
C ILE A 485 16.94 -5.08 16.66
N PRO A 486 17.65 -4.89 17.79
CA PRO A 486 18.98 -4.26 17.78
C PRO A 486 19.97 -5.02 16.89
N GLY A 487 20.75 -4.29 16.10
CA GLY A 487 21.78 -4.87 15.22
C GLY A 487 21.26 -5.52 13.94
N ALA A 488 19.95 -5.73 13.80
CA ALA A 488 19.34 -6.35 12.62
C ALA A 488 19.17 -5.38 11.44
N PHE A 489 19.35 -4.08 11.68
CA PHE A 489 19.21 -3.05 10.66
C PHE A 489 20.15 -3.24 9.45
N TYR A 490 21.41 -3.62 9.68
CA TYR A 490 22.36 -3.84 8.57
C TYR A 490 21.94 -5.01 7.67
N VAL A 491 21.38 -6.07 8.27
CA VAL A 491 20.83 -7.19 7.50
C VAL A 491 19.66 -6.72 6.65
N SER A 492 18.83 -5.82 7.18
CA SER A 492 17.74 -5.19 6.44
C SER A 492 18.24 -4.35 5.26
N LEU A 493 19.33 -3.59 5.42
CA LEU A 493 19.94 -2.84 4.32
C LEU A 493 20.49 -3.74 3.23
N VAL A 494 21.20 -4.81 3.61
CA VAL A 494 21.71 -5.79 2.64
C VAL A 494 20.56 -6.42 1.88
N ALA A 495 19.47 -6.81 2.56
CA ALA A 495 18.28 -7.34 1.91
C ALA A 495 17.64 -6.34 0.93
N GLY A 496 17.49 -5.07 1.32
CA GLY A 496 16.96 -4.00 0.47
C GLY A 496 17.85 -3.71 -0.74
N PHE A 497 19.17 -3.68 -0.56
CA PHE A 497 20.13 -3.50 -1.64
C PHE A 497 20.13 -4.67 -2.62
N LEU A 498 20.08 -5.91 -2.12
CA LEU A 498 19.94 -7.10 -2.97
C LEU A 498 18.64 -7.07 -3.77
N TYR A 499 17.53 -6.62 -3.17
CA TYR A 499 16.26 -6.44 -3.88
C TYR A 499 16.39 -5.43 -5.03
N LEU A 500 17.02 -4.28 -4.79
CA LEU A 500 17.29 -3.27 -5.83
C LEU A 500 18.19 -3.81 -6.95
N LEU A 501 19.26 -4.53 -6.60
CA LEU A 501 20.16 -5.14 -7.58
C LEU A 501 19.44 -6.18 -8.44
N VAL A 502 18.56 -7.00 -7.86
CA VAL A 502 17.74 -7.96 -8.62
C VAL A 502 16.80 -7.23 -9.58
N GLY A 503 16.18 -6.13 -9.15
CA GLY A 503 15.35 -5.29 -10.01
C GLY A 503 16.13 -4.67 -11.18
N LEU A 504 17.29 -4.10 -10.89
CA LEU A 504 18.21 -3.53 -11.90
C LEU A 504 18.71 -4.61 -12.87
N ALA A 505 19.12 -5.77 -12.36
CA ALA A 505 19.56 -6.89 -13.19
C ALA A 505 18.44 -7.40 -14.09
N SER A 506 17.19 -7.46 -13.58
CA SER A 506 16.02 -7.81 -14.38
C SER A 506 15.77 -6.79 -15.50
N TRP A 507 15.91 -5.49 -15.21
CA TRP A 507 15.76 -4.44 -16.22
C TRP A 507 16.88 -4.50 -17.26
N CYS A 508 18.14 -4.62 -16.85
CA CYS A 508 19.28 -4.76 -17.75
C CYS A 508 19.18 -6.02 -18.61
N SER A 509 18.70 -7.13 -18.04
CA SER A 509 18.44 -8.36 -18.80
C SER A 509 17.37 -8.13 -19.86
N ALA A 510 16.30 -7.38 -19.56
CA ALA A 510 15.28 -7.04 -20.55
C ALA A 510 15.84 -6.13 -21.65
N ALA A 511 16.62 -5.11 -21.28
CA ALA A 511 17.30 -4.25 -22.25
C ALA A 511 18.24 -5.06 -23.17
N TRP A 512 19.02 -5.99 -22.60
CA TRP A 512 19.90 -6.86 -23.36
C TRP A 512 19.13 -7.75 -24.35
N THR A 513 18.00 -8.31 -23.94
CA THR A 513 17.16 -9.12 -24.85
C THR A 513 16.66 -8.32 -26.04
N VAL A 514 16.36 -7.03 -25.85
CA VAL A 514 15.96 -6.13 -26.95
C VAL A 514 17.15 -5.83 -27.87
N ILE A 515 18.35 -5.65 -27.33
CA ILE A 515 19.58 -5.38 -28.12
C ILE A 515 20.04 -6.60 -28.91
N SER A 516 19.83 -7.81 -28.38
CA SER A 516 20.33 -9.06 -28.98
C SER A 516 19.50 -9.58 -30.16
N GLN A 517 18.31 -9.02 -30.38
CA GLN A 517 17.42 -9.34 -31.50
C GLN A 517 17.58 -8.29 -32.59
#